data_AF-A0A060C6Z4-F1
#
_entry.id   AF-A0A060C6Z4-F1
#
_cell.length_a   1.000
_cell.length_b   1.000
_cell.length_c   1.000
_cell.angle_alpha   90.00
_cell.angle_beta   90.00
_cell.angle_gamma   90.00
#
_symmetry.space_group_name_H-M   'P 1'
#
loop_
_entity.id
_entity.type
_entity.pdbx_description
1 polymer ?
#
loop_
_entity_poly.entity_id
_entity_poly.type
_entity_poly.pdbx_seq_one_letter_code
_entity_poly.pdbx_strand_id
1 'polypeptide(L)'
;MLGWSGCWEIVANCTVFGNASVRAGFDHPDWAAKLLPSEMLVTPPMYLCASGEGIDGLSRRLHDFERQVLHPSHRARRVLYNSWEATLFNVRSEAQMALADRAAAMGVELFVVDDGWFGERENDHAGLGDWQVNGENSQTGWKNWWGM
;
A
#
# COMPACT_ATOMS: atom_id res chain seq x y z
N MET A 1 14.23 -3.36 9.51
CA MET A 1 13.31 -2.96 8.43
C MET A 1 14.01 -1.96 7.52
N LEU A 2 13.90 -2.11 6.20
CA LEU A 2 14.41 -1.14 5.24
C LEU A 2 13.26 -0.23 4.80
N GLY A 3 13.43 1.08 4.89
CA GLY A 3 12.44 2.06 4.42
C GLY A 3 12.45 2.21 2.90
N TRP A 4 12.24 1.11 2.18
CA TRP A 4 12.30 1.03 0.72
C TRP A 4 11.28 0.03 0.18
N SER A 5 10.61 0.38 -0.92
CA SER A 5 9.58 -0.45 -1.55
C SER A 5 9.95 -0.92 -2.96
N GLY A 6 11.09 -0.47 -3.51
CA GLY A 6 11.64 -1.01 -4.75
C GLY A 6 12.38 -2.33 -4.50
N CYS A 7 13.27 -2.73 -5.41
CA CYS A 7 14.06 -3.94 -5.22
C CYS A 7 15.12 -3.75 -4.11
N TRP A 8 15.27 -4.73 -3.23
CA TRP A 8 16.14 -4.68 -2.05
C TRP A 8 16.64 -6.06 -1.64
N GLU A 9 17.75 -6.08 -0.90
CA GLU A 9 18.31 -7.28 -0.28
C GLU A 9 18.63 -7.03 1.21
N ILE A 10 18.53 -8.07 2.04
CA ILE A 10 19.10 -8.12 3.39
C ILE A 10 19.97 -9.36 3.49
N VAL A 11 21.27 -9.18 3.71
CA VAL A 11 22.25 -10.27 3.84
C VAL A 11 22.73 -10.37 5.27
N ALA A 12 22.57 -11.53 5.88
CA ALA A 12 23.25 -11.91 7.12
C ALA A 12 24.43 -12.82 6.79
N ASN A 13 25.62 -12.49 7.27
CA ASN A 13 26.83 -13.27 7.04
C ASN A 13 27.59 -13.51 8.34
N CYS A 14 28.22 -14.67 8.47
CA CYS A 14 29.16 -14.99 9.54
C CYS A 14 30.51 -15.38 8.92
N THR A 15 31.58 -14.72 9.34
CA THR A 15 32.92 -15.07 8.85
C THR A 15 33.41 -16.36 9.51
N VAL A 16 34.43 -16.99 8.91
CA VAL A 16 35.13 -18.15 9.50
C VAL A 16 35.76 -17.85 10.86
N PHE A 17 35.95 -16.57 11.20
CA PHE A 17 36.45 -16.11 12.50
C PHE A 17 35.33 -15.80 13.50
N GLY A 18 34.07 -16.05 13.16
CA GLY A 18 32.91 -15.85 14.04
C GLY A 18 32.34 -14.42 14.04
N ASN A 19 32.78 -13.53 13.15
CA ASN A 19 32.22 -12.19 13.06
C ASN A 19 30.89 -12.22 12.31
N ALA A 20 29.82 -11.76 12.95
CA ALA A 20 28.51 -11.59 12.32
C ALA A 20 28.34 -10.19 11.73
N SER A 21 27.72 -10.11 10.55
CA SER A 21 27.33 -8.85 9.92
C SER A 21 25.95 -8.98 9.29
N VAL A 22 25.21 -7.87 9.31
CA VAL A 22 23.95 -7.72 8.58
C VAL A 22 24.07 -6.49 7.70
N ARG A 23 23.72 -6.62 6.43
CA ARG A 23 23.71 -5.53 5.43
C ARG A 23 22.34 -5.48 4.77
N ALA A 24 21.90 -4.28 4.42
CA ALA A 24 20.63 -4.06 3.72
C ALA A 24 20.76 -2.86 2.78
N GLY A 25 20.06 -2.88 1.65
CA GLY A 25 20.09 -1.77 0.70
C GLY A 25 19.32 -2.06 -0.58
N PHE A 26 19.56 -1.24 -1.60
CA PHE A 26 19.09 -1.51 -2.96
C PHE A 26 19.65 -2.85 -3.44
N ASP A 27 18.83 -3.61 -4.16
CA ASP A 27 19.30 -4.79 -4.88
C ASP A 27 18.55 -4.95 -6.18
N HIS A 28 19.24 -4.73 -7.29
CA HIS A 28 18.79 -5.09 -8.62
C HIS A 28 20.05 -5.28 -9.47
N PRO A 29 20.16 -6.35 -10.27
CA PRO A 29 21.38 -6.66 -11.03
C PRO A 29 21.88 -5.50 -11.90
N ASP A 30 20.95 -4.71 -12.43
CA ASP A 30 21.24 -3.55 -13.29
C ASP A 30 21.18 -2.18 -12.57
N TRP A 31 21.16 -2.14 -11.24
CA TRP A 31 21.13 -0.85 -10.52
C TRP A 31 22.50 -0.19 -10.52
N ALA A 32 22.57 1.04 -11.04
CA ALA A 32 23.75 1.89 -10.96
C ALA A 32 23.33 3.36 -10.85
N ALA A 33 24.05 4.12 -10.01
CA ALA A 33 23.90 5.56 -9.90
C ALA A 33 25.21 6.24 -10.37
N LYS A 34 25.12 7.05 -11.43
CA LYS A 34 26.23 7.92 -11.85
C LYS A 34 26.22 9.18 -11.00
N LEU A 35 27.35 9.48 -10.34
CA LEU A 35 27.52 10.71 -9.56
C LEU A 35 28.52 11.65 -10.24
N LEU A 36 28.11 12.90 -10.45
CA LEU A 36 28.98 14.00 -10.85
C LEU A 36 29.73 14.57 -9.62
N PRO A 37 30.79 15.36 -9.83
CA PRO A 37 31.49 16.01 -8.71
C PRO A 37 30.51 16.80 -7.83
N SER A 38 30.58 16.56 -6.52
CA SER A 38 29.71 17.15 -5.49
C SER A 38 28.28 16.57 -5.39
N GLU A 39 27.92 15.57 -6.20
CA GLU A 39 26.66 14.85 -6.01
C GLU A 39 26.77 13.83 -4.86
N MET A 40 25.64 13.60 -4.18
CA MET A 40 25.51 12.66 -3.08
C MET A 40 24.41 11.66 -3.40
N LEU A 41 24.69 10.38 -3.14
CA LEU A 41 23.65 9.36 -3.09
C LEU A 41 23.17 9.18 -1.65
N VAL A 42 21.87 9.32 -1.43
CA VAL A 42 21.22 9.00 -0.16
C VAL A 42 20.60 7.61 -0.28
N THR A 43 21.03 6.69 0.59
CA THR A 43 20.49 5.33 0.66
C THR A 43 19.21 5.30 1.49
N PRO A 44 18.34 4.27 1.35
CA PRO A 44 17.14 4.16 2.15
C PRO A 44 17.51 3.96 3.62
N PRO A 45 16.69 4.48 4.56
CA PRO A 45 16.94 4.30 5.98
C PRO A 45 16.80 2.84 6.39
N MET A 46 17.72 2.36 7.22
CA MET A 46 17.62 1.06 7.87
C MET A 46 17.23 1.25 9.34
N TYR A 47 16.10 0.65 9.73
CA TYR A 47 15.60 0.67 11.10
C TYR A 47 15.97 -0.64 11.80
N LEU A 48 16.73 -0.54 12.88
CA LEU A 48 17.18 -1.65 13.71
C LEU A 48 16.46 -1.61 15.07
N CYS A 49 16.08 -2.78 15.57
CA CYS A 49 15.42 -2.94 16.86
C CYS A 49 16.10 -4.08 17.64
N ALA A 50 16.26 -3.89 18.95
CA ALA A 50 16.76 -4.90 19.86
C ALA A 50 15.81 -5.02 21.07
N SER A 51 15.67 -6.24 21.59
CA SER A 51 14.83 -6.55 22.74
C SER A 51 15.43 -7.71 23.54
N GLY A 52 15.39 -7.60 24.87
CA GLY A 52 15.69 -8.71 25.79
C GLY A 52 14.48 -9.59 26.12
N GLU A 53 13.29 -9.24 25.63
CA GLU A 53 12.02 -9.93 25.91
C GLU A 53 11.60 -10.90 24.79
N GLY A 54 12.58 -11.42 24.05
CA GLY A 54 12.33 -12.27 22.89
C GLY A 54 11.60 -11.55 21.74
N ILE A 55 10.95 -12.33 20.88
CA ILE A 55 10.30 -11.87 19.66
C ILE A 55 9.13 -10.92 19.96
N ASP A 56 8.34 -11.20 21.01
CA ASP A 56 7.20 -10.36 21.36
C ASP A 56 7.63 -8.93 21.71
N GLY A 57 8.75 -8.79 22.41
CA GLY A 57 9.32 -7.48 22.72
C GLY A 57 9.85 -6.76 21.48
N LEU A 58 10.42 -7.49 20.52
CA LEU A 58 10.81 -6.91 19.22
C LEU A 58 9.57 -6.41 18.47
N SER A 59 8.51 -7.22 18.38
CA SER A 59 7.28 -6.86 17.68
C SER A 59 6.61 -5.64 18.30
N ARG A 60 6.49 -5.57 19.63
CA ARG A 60 5.93 -4.39 20.31
C ARG A 60 6.73 -3.12 20.00
N ARG A 61 8.06 -3.18 20.14
CA ARG A 61 8.95 -2.04 19.87
C ARG A 61 8.89 -1.57 18.42
N LEU A 62 8.87 -2.48 17.46
CA LEU A 62 8.75 -2.14 16.04
C LEU A 62 7.40 -1.49 15.74
N HIS A 63 6.30 -2.06 16.23
CA HIS A 63 4.98 -1.48 16.03
C HIS A 63 4.82 -0.11 16.72
N ASP A 64 5.43 0.09 17.89
CA ASP A 64 5.44 1.40 18.56
C ASP A 64 6.24 2.42 17.75
N PHE A 65 7.39 2.03 17.21
CA PHE A 65 8.18 2.87 16.31
C PHE A 65 7.37 3.28 15.07
N GLU A 66 6.68 2.33 14.42
CA GLU A 66 5.82 2.62 13.27
C GLU A 66 4.71 3.62 13.62
N ARG A 67 3.98 3.38 14.72
CA ARG A 67 2.87 4.23 15.16
C ARG A 67 3.29 5.61 15.66
N GLN A 68 4.52 5.78 16.13
CA GLN A 68 5.00 7.04 16.71
C GLN A 68 5.83 7.87 15.72
N VAL A 69 6.57 7.20 14.83
CA VAL A 69 7.58 7.85 13.97
C VAL A 69 7.19 7.80 12.49
N LEU A 70 6.83 6.63 11.96
CA LEU A 70 6.62 6.48 10.51
C LEU A 70 5.23 6.89 10.06
N HIS A 71 4.21 6.51 10.83
CA HIS A 71 2.82 6.87 10.57
C HIS A 71 2.17 7.29 11.89
N PRO A 72 2.50 8.49 12.39
CA PRO A 72 1.94 9.03 13.63
C PRO A 72 0.44 9.31 13.46
N SER A 73 -0.38 8.31 13.80
CA SER A 73 -1.83 8.42 13.83
C SER A 73 -2.40 7.46 14.85
N HIS A 74 -3.13 8.02 15.80
CA HIS A 74 -3.85 7.28 16.84
C HIS A 74 -5.35 7.20 16.57
N ARG A 75 -5.80 7.66 15.39
CA ARG A 75 -7.21 7.59 15.01
C ARG A 75 -7.56 6.15 14.67
N ALA A 76 -8.62 5.63 15.30
CA ALA A 76 -9.21 4.36 14.90
C ALA A 76 -9.53 4.37 13.40
N ARG A 77 -9.12 3.32 12.69
CA ARG A 77 -9.45 3.15 11.27
C ARG A 77 -10.93 2.79 11.16
N ARG A 78 -11.59 3.32 10.12
CA ARG A 78 -12.99 3.04 9.83
C ARG A 78 -13.15 1.58 9.42
N VAL A 79 -14.22 0.94 9.86
CA VAL A 79 -14.67 -0.35 9.29
C VAL A 79 -15.13 -0.08 7.85
N LEU A 80 -14.50 -0.76 6.90
CA LEU A 80 -14.77 -0.58 5.47
C LEU A 80 -15.46 -1.78 4.84
N TYR A 81 -16.23 -1.54 3.79
CA TYR A 81 -16.72 -2.55 2.85
C TYR A 81 -16.11 -2.26 1.49
N ASN A 82 -15.38 -3.23 0.95
CA ASN A 82 -14.77 -3.16 -0.39
C ASN A 82 -15.59 -4.00 -1.37
N SER A 83 -15.94 -3.41 -2.51
CA SER A 83 -16.84 -4.04 -3.50
C SER A 83 -16.20 -5.14 -4.36
N TRP A 84 -14.87 -5.35 -4.29
CA TRP A 84 -14.14 -6.21 -5.22
C TRP A 84 -14.75 -7.61 -5.37
N GLU A 85 -14.85 -8.36 -4.27
CA GLU A 85 -15.39 -9.73 -4.33
C GLU A 85 -16.89 -9.79 -4.65
N ALA A 86 -17.62 -8.67 -4.46
CA ALA A 86 -19.06 -8.62 -4.71
C ALA A 86 -19.40 -8.42 -6.20
N THR A 87 -18.56 -7.69 -6.94
CA THR A 87 -18.87 -7.34 -8.34
C THR A 87 -17.77 -7.66 -9.34
N LEU A 88 -16.53 -7.90 -8.87
CA LEU A 88 -15.33 -7.89 -9.70
C LEU A 88 -15.37 -6.65 -10.61
N PHE A 89 -15.15 -6.82 -11.91
CA PHE A 89 -15.18 -5.74 -12.91
C PHE A 89 -16.58 -5.25 -13.31
N ASN A 90 -17.68 -5.89 -12.87
CA ASN A 90 -19.04 -5.46 -13.21
C ASN A 90 -19.51 -4.30 -12.33
N VAL A 91 -18.77 -3.20 -12.35
CA VAL A 91 -19.02 -2.01 -11.53
C VAL A 91 -20.07 -1.13 -12.22
N ARG A 92 -21.31 -1.21 -11.72
CA ARG A 92 -22.43 -0.35 -12.14
C ARG A 92 -22.89 0.53 -11.00
N SER A 93 -23.14 1.82 -11.27
CA SER A 93 -23.51 2.80 -10.23
C SER A 93 -24.63 2.34 -9.31
N GLU A 94 -25.76 1.88 -9.87
CA GLU A 94 -26.94 1.49 -9.10
C GLU A 94 -26.68 0.26 -8.21
N ALA A 95 -25.89 -0.70 -8.72
CA ALA A 95 -25.50 -1.88 -7.96
C ALA A 95 -24.58 -1.51 -6.80
N GLN A 96 -23.64 -0.58 -7.02
CA GLN A 96 -22.76 -0.07 -5.96
C GLN A 96 -23.54 0.71 -4.90
N MET A 97 -24.55 1.51 -5.27
CA MET A 97 -25.44 2.17 -4.29
C MET A 97 -26.17 1.15 -3.42
N ALA A 98 -26.75 0.11 -4.05
CA ALA A 98 -27.46 -0.91 -3.30
C ALA A 98 -26.54 -1.69 -2.34
N LEU A 99 -25.26 -1.89 -2.70
CA LEU A 99 -24.26 -2.46 -1.81
C LEU A 99 -23.89 -1.49 -0.68
N ALA A 100 -23.72 -0.20 -0.97
CA ALA A 100 -23.42 0.81 0.01
C ALA A 100 -24.54 0.97 1.05
N ASP A 101 -25.81 0.96 0.63
CA ASP A 101 -26.98 1.01 1.53
C ASP A 101 -27.01 -0.21 2.47
N ARG A 102 -26.74 -1.41 1.94
CA ARG A 102 -26.65 -2.64 2.75
C ARG A 102 -25.49 -2.58 3.73
N ALA A 103 -24.32 -2.10 3.29
CA ALA A 103 -23.14 -1.95 4.13
C ALA A 103 -23.41 -0.94 5.27
N ALA A 104 -24.02 0.20 4.95
CA ALA A 104 -24.41 1.21 5.93
C ALA A 104 -25.42 0.65 6.96
N ALA A 105 -26.39 -0.16 6.52
CA ALA A 105 -27.33 -0.83 7.42
C ALA A 105 -26.66 -1.82 8.39
N MET A 106 -25.48 -2.36 8.05
CA MET A 106 -24.66 -3.20 8.93
C MET A 106 -23.71 -2.41 9.84
N GLY A 107 -23.67 -1.07 9.72
CA GLY A 107 -22.79 -0.20 10.50
C GLY A 107 -21.40 0.01 9.88
N VAL A 108 -21.20 -0.30 8.60
CA VAL A 108 -19.95 0.03 7.89
C VAL A 108 -19.79 1.55 7.78
N GLU A 109 -18.58 2.04 7.99
CA GLU A 109 -18.25 3.47 8.09
C GLU A 109 -17.58 4.05 6.82
N LEU A 110 -17.15 3.18 5.91
CA LEU A 110 -16.51 3.54 4.64
C LEU A 110 -16.85 2.52 3.56
N PHE A 111 -17.42 2.97 2.44
CA PHE A 111 -17.62 2.14 1.25
C PHE A 111 -16.49 2.40 0.25
N VAL A 112 -15.87 1.35 -0.25
CA VAL A 112 -14.77 1.41 -1.24
C VAL A 112 -15.24 0.76 -2.53
N VAL A 113 -15.24 1.54 -3.60
CA VAL A 113 -15.38 1.00 -4.96
C VAL A 113 -13.99 0.59 -5.44
N ASP A 114 -13.84 -0.69 -5.74
CA ASP A 114 -12.58 -1.27 -6.20
C ASP A 114 -12.44 -1.20 -7.73
N ASP A 115 -11.57 -2.03 -8.32
CA ASP A 115 -11.23 -2.04 -9.74
C ASP A 115 -12.47 -2.16 -10.67
N GLY A 116 -12.40 -1.52 -11.84
CA GLY A 116 -13.46 -1.53 -12.85
C GLY A 116 -14.23 -0.23 -13.05
N TRP A 117 -13.94 0.83 -12.29
CA TRP A 117 -14.66 2.11 -12.40
C TRP A 117 -14.19 3.03 -13.54
N PHE A 118 -13.02 2.77 -14.12
CA PHE A 118 -12.31 3.67 -15.04
C PHE A 118 -12.17 3.09 -16.45
N GLY A 119 -11.96 3.96 -17.45
CA GLY A 119 -11.68 3.58 -18.84
C GLY A 119 -12.57 2.46 -19.38
N GLU A 120 -11.96 1.53 -20.10
CA GLU A 120 -12.56 0.27 -20.57
C GLU A 120 -12.21 -0.91 -19.63
N ARG A 121 -12.15 -0.66 -18.31
CA ARG A 121 -11.70 -1.63 -17.28
C ARG A 121 -12.76 -2.71 -16.98
N GLU A 122 -13.18 -3.46 -18.00
CA GLU A 122 -14.12 -4.58 -17.88
C GLU A 122 -13.44 -5.90 -17.49
N ASN A 123 -12.11 -5.92 -17.54
CA ASN A 123 -11.25 -7.03 -17.14
C ASN A 123 -9.85 -6.50 -16.82
N ASP A 124 -8.96 -7.38 -16.40
CA ASP A 124 -7.57 -7.06 -16.05
C ASP A 124 -6.66 -6.79 -17.25
N HIS A 125 -7.11 -7.06 -18.49
CA HIS A 125 -6.35 -6.88 -19.73
C HIS A 125 -6.50 -5.50 -20.39
N ALA A 126 -7.33 -4.59 -19.86
CA ALA A 126 -7.56 -3.26 -20.44
C ALA A 126 -7.66 -2.15 -19.36
N GLY A 127 -7.60 -0.89 -19.78
CA GLY A 127 -7.94 0.29 -18.97
C GLY A 127 -6.85 0.86 -18.03
N LEU A 128 -5.80 0.11 -17.68
CA LEU A 128 -4.72 0.65 -16.83
C LEU A 128 -4.00 1.82 -17.52
N GLY A 129 -4.02 2.98 -16.87
CA GLY A 129 -3.48 4.24 -17.42
C GLY A 129 -4.58 5.27 -17.77
N ASP A 130 -5.81 4.80 -18.00
CA ASP A 130 -6.96 5.63 -18.39
C ASP A 130 -7.86 5.93 -17.18
N TRP A 131 -7.42 6.85 -16.33
CA TRP A 131 -8.05 7.15 -15.02
C TRP A 131 -9.30 8.04 -15.10
N GLN A 132 -10.04 8.00 -16.21
CA GLN A 132 -11.33 8.67 -16.35
C GLN A 132 -12.46 7.70 -16.00
N VAL A 133 -13.54 8.18 -15.39
CA VAL A 133 -14.73 7.36 -15.11
C VAL A 133 -15.25 6.74 -16.42
N ASN A 134 -15.53 5.43 -16.41
CA ASN A 134 -16.09 4.74 -17.57
C ASN A 134 -17.35 5.48 -18.08
N GLY A 135 -17.47 5.62 -19.41
CA GLY A 135 -18.57 6.31 -20.08
C GLY A 135 -19.96 5.92 -19.58
N GLU A 136 -20.25 4.63 -19.39
CA GLU A 136 -21.55 4.17 -18.86
C GLU A 136 -21.81 4.73 -17.45
N ASN A 137 -20.82 4.61 -16.55
CA ASN A 137 -20.91 5.11 -15.17
C ASN A 137 -20.92 6.65 -15.09
N SER A 138 -20.31 7.32 -16.07
CA SER A 138 -20.31 8.79 -16.16
C SER A 138 -21.70 9.35 -16.48
N GLN A 139 -22.53 8.56 -17.16
CA GLN A 139 -23.91 8.89 -17.54
C GLN A 139 -24.91 8.54 -16.43
N THR A 140 -24.64 7.50 -15.63
CA THR A 140 -25.53 7.00 -14.57
C THR A 140 -25.33 7.64 -13.19
N GLY A 141 -24.52 8.70 -13.08
CA GLY A 141 -24.58 9.60 -11.94
C GLY A 141 -23.39 9.59 -10.99
N TRP A 142 -22.25 9.00 -11.35
CA TRP A 142 -21.02 9.11 -10.54
C TRP A 142 -20.58 10.56 -10.29
N LYS A 143 -20.91 11.50 -11.19
CA LYS A 143 -20.69 12.94 -10.97
C LYS A 143 -21.39 13.45 -9.70
N ASN A 144 -22.57 12.91 -9.37
CA ASN A 144 -23.34 13.31 -8.20
C ASN A 144 -22.85 12.68 -6.88
N TRP A 145 -22.00 11.64 -6.93
CA TRP A 145 -21.49 10.95 -5.73
C TRP A 145 -20.39 11.75 -5.02
N TRP A 146 -19.60 12.50 -5.80
CA TRP A 146 -18.41 13.19 -5.32
C TRP A 146 -18.63 14.69 -5.06
N GLY A 147 -19.88 15.17 -5.21
CA GLY A 147 -20.23 16.58 -5.00
C GLY A 147 -19.54 17.55 -5.98
N MET A 148 -19.22 17.09 -7.20
CA MET A 148 -18.64 17.90 -8.27
C MET A 148 -19.70 18.42 -9.24
#